data_AF-A0A5B0SFN7-F1
#
_entry.id   AF-A0A5B0SFN7-F1
#
_cell.length_a   1.000
_cell.length_b   1.000
_cell.length_c   1.000
_cell.angle_alpha   90.00
_cell.angle_beta   90.00
_cell.angle_gamma   90.00
#
_symmetry.space_group_name_H-M   'P 1'
#
loop_
_entity.id
_entity.type
_entity.pdbx_description
1 polymer ?
#
loop_
_entity_poly.entity_id
_entity_poly.type
_entity_poly.pdbx_seq_one_letter_code
_entity_poly.pdbx_strand_id
1 'polypeptide(L)'
;MGSEPGLTDLPVITIQHDFPEVISDIKNEVCLAEDIWISCYRSSSSSSNTTETRRSVHGKVRVSSNVLDHPQQTQHNLNDLISLEGRDGVECRWADDASFSVSLLIE
;
A
#
# COMPACT_ATOMS: atom_id res chain seq x y z
N MET A 1 -12.61 2.87 41.44
CA MET A 1 -13.01 2.29 40.14
C MET A 1 -12.16 2.96 39.08
N GLY A 2 -11.02 2.35 38.74
CA GLY A 2 -10.18 2.83 37.65
C GLY A 2 -10.78 2.30 36.35
N SER A 3 -11.10 3.19 35.41
CA SER A 3 -11.38 2.82 34.04
C SER A 3 -10.07 2.31 33.44
N GLU A 4 -9.99 1.00 33.19
CA GLU A 4 -8.92 0.40 32.38
C GLU A 4 -8.80 1.20 31.07
N PRO A 5 -7.59 1.58 30.62
CA PRO A 5 -7.43 2.26 29.35
C PRO A 5 -7.98 1.34 28.26
N GLY A 6 -9.03 1.80 27.56
CA GLY A 6 -9.60 1.07 26.44
C GLY A 6 -8.48 0.66 25.48
N LEU A 7 -8.41 -0.63 25.17
CA LEU A 7 -7.44 -1.18 24.23
C LEU A 7 -7.59 -0.43 22.90
N THR A 8 -6.60 0.39 22.56
CA THR A 8 -6.53 1.05 21.26
C THR A 8 -6.19 -0.01 20.23
N ASP A 9 -7.20 -0.57 19.57
CA ASP A 9 -7.01 -1.47 18.45
C ASP A 9 -6.37 -0.72 17.28
N LEU A 10 -5.11 -1.06 16.96
CA LEU A 10 -4.38 -0.48 15.84
C LEU A 10 -4.77 -1.17 14.53
N PRO A 11 -4.83 -0.43 13.41
CA PRO A 11 -4.95 -1.04 12.10
C PRO A 11 -3.69 -1.86 11.79
N VAL A 12 -3.89 -3.04 11.22
CA VAL A 12 -2.80 -3.87 10.72
C VAL A 12 -2.86 -3.85 9.19
N ILE A 13 -1.77 -3.42 8.58
CA ILE A 13 -1.60 -3.38 7.13
C ILE A 13 -0.72 -4.57 6.72
N THR A 14 -1.15 -5.31 5.71
CA THR A 14 -0.41 -6.40 5.09
C THR A 14 -0.24 -6.08 3.61
N ILE A 15 1.00 -6.18 3.13
CA ILE A 15 1.39 -5.92 1.75
C ILE A 15 1.96 -7.21 1.18
N GLN A 16 1.75 -7.45 -0.12
CA GLN A 16 2.38 -8.55 -0.84
C GLN A 16 3.90 -8.57 -0.58
N HIS A 17 4.43 -9.74 -0.22
CA HIS A 17 5.79 -9.86 0.32
C HIS A 17 6.89 -9.54 -0.71
N ASP A 18 6.59 -9.75 -1.99
CA ASP A 18 7.51 -9.57 -3.12
C ASP A 18 7.40 -8.17 -3.74
N PHE A 19 6.65 -7.24 -3.13
CA PHE A 19 6.55 -5.87 -3.64
C PHE A 19 7.92 -5.22 -3.94
N PRO A 20 8.97 -5.38 -3.10
CA PRO A 20 10.30 -4.88 -3.44
C PRO A 20 10.89 -5.49 -4.72
N GLU A 21 10.63 -6.78 -4.96
CA GLU A 21 11.06 -7.49 -6.18
C GLU A 21 10.30 -6.97 -7.39
N VAL A 22 8.98 -6.78 -7.28
CA VAL A 22 8.17 -6.14 -8.33
C VAL A 22 8.74 -4.78 -8.73
N ILE A 23 9.08 -3.92 -7.76
CA ILE A 23 9.70 -2.62 -8.05
C ILE A 23 11.03 -2.79 -8.80
N SER A 24 11.86 -3.76 -8.38
CA SER A 24 13.13 -4.07 -9.05
C SER A 24 12.91 -4.56 -10.48
N ASP A 25 11.95 -5.43 -10.72
CA ASP A 25 11.66 -5.99 -12.04
C ASP A 25 11.13 -4.94 -13.02
N ILE A 26 10.28 -4.01 -12.55
CA ILE A 26 9.86 -2.87 -13.36
C ILE A 26 11.04 -1.93 -13.65
N LYS A 27 11.90 -1.64 -12.66
CA LYS A 27 13.09 -0.79 -12.83
C LYS A 27 14.11 -1.37 -13.81
N ASN A 28 14.26 -2.69 -13.83
CA ASN A 28 15.17 -3.41 -14.73
C ASN A 28 14.52 -3.80 -16.07
N GLU A 29 13.32 -3.29 -16.36
CA GLU A 29 12.57 -3.55 -17.59
C GLU A 29 12.31 -5.05 -17.84
N VAL A 30 12.29 -5.87 -16.78
CA VAL A 30 11.93 -7.30 -16.83
C VAL A 30 10.43 -7.44 -17.09
N CYS A 31 9.64 -6.52 -16.53
CA CYS A 31 8.20 -6.41 -16.72
C CYS A 31 7.81 -4.94 -16.93
N LEU A 32 6.73 -4.69 -17.68
CA LEU A 32 6.25 -3.32 -17.96
C LEU A 32 5.33 -2.78 -16.84
N ALA A 33 4.54 -3.67 -16.25
CA ALA A 33 3.62 -3.34 -15.16
C ALA A 33 3.15 -4.61 -14.44
N GLU A 34 2.92 -4.50 -13.14
CA GLU A 34 2.41 -5.59 -12.32
C GLU A 34 1.48 -5.05 -11.21
N ASP A 35 0.56 -5.89 -10.74
CA ASP A 35 -0.35 -5.53 -9.65
C ASP A 35 0.08 -6.23 -8.35
N ILE A 36 0.24 -5.47 -7.27
CA ILE A 36 0.39 -6.01 -5.91
C ILE A 36 -0.92 -5.89 -5.14
N TRP A 37 -1.15 -6.77 -4.16
CA TRP A 37 -2.25 -6.59 -3.20
C TRP A 37 -1.80 -5.91 -1.92
N ILE A 38 -2.72 -5.13 -1.33
CA ILE A 38 -2.60 -4.51 -0.02
C ILE A 38 -3.91 -4.74 0.74
N SER A 39 -3.79 -5.12 2.00
CA SER A 39 -4.92 -5.35 2.90
C SER A 39 -4.75 -4.59 4.20
N CYS A 40 -5.83 -4.03 4.74
CA CYS A 40 -5.87 -3.47 6.08
C CYS A 40 -7.06 -4.05 6.85
N TYR A 41 -6.82 -4.40 8.10
CA TYR A 41 -7.86 -4.85 9.01
C TYR A 41 -7.69 -4.22 10.38
N ARG A 42 -8.80 -3.91 11.03
CA ARG A 42 -8.79 -3.53 12.45
C ARG A 42 -8.65 -4.80 13.29
N SER A 43 -7.53 -4.92 13.98
CA SER A 43 -7.30 -6.06 14.88
C SER A 43 -8.15 -5.87 16.15
N SER A 44 -9.31 -6.51 16.22
CA SER A 44 -10.16 -6.49 17.42
C SER A 44 -9.55 -7.37 18.51
N SER A 45 -9.11 -6.76 19.62
CA SER A 45 -8.68 -7.50 20.81
C SER A 45 -9.84 -7.96 21.69
N SER A 46 -11.08 -7.51 21.44
CA SER A 46 -12.23 -7.79 22.31
C SER A 46 -13.12 -8.91 21.78
N SER A 47 -13.10 -10.03 22.51
CA SER A 47 -14.13 -11.07 22.52
C SER A 47 -15.43 -10.53 23.16
N SER A 48 -16.05 -9.50 22.57
CA SER A 48 -17.39 -9.08 22.96
C SER A 48 -18.36 -9.51 21.87
N ASN A 49 -19.48 -10.11 22.28
CA ASN A 49 -20.56 -10.66 21.43
C ASN A 49 -21.35 -9.58 20.68
N THR A 50 -20.69 -8.52 20.25
CA THR A 50 -21.21 -7.45 19.43
C THR A 50 -20.67 -7.67 18.03
N THR A 51 -21.58 -7.99 17.11
CA THR A 51 -21.35 -8.10 15.67
C THR A 51 -20.99 -6.72 15.09
N GLU A 52 -19.90 -6.11 15.54
CA GLU A 52 -19.29 -5.02 14.79
C GLU A 52 -18.59 -5.67 13.61
N THR A 53 -19.17 -5.46 12.42
CA THR A 53 -18.60 -5.87 11.15
C THR A 53 -17.14 -5.44 11.11
N ARG A 54 -16.21 -6.41 11.20
CA ARG A 54 -14.78 -6.15 11.05
C ARG A 54 -14.59 -5.48 9.69
N ARG A 55 -14.38 -4.17 9.70
CA ARG A 55 -14.08 -3.43 8.47
C ARG A 55 -12.67 -3.79 8.05
N SER A 56 -12.58 -4.37 6.87
CA SER A 56 -11.33 -4.60 6.17
C SER A 56 -11.40 -3.97 4.79
N VAL A 57 -10.27 -3.46 4.34
CA VAL A 57 -10.08 -2.91 3.00
C VAL A 57 -9.04 -3.78 2.32
N HIS A 58 -9.36 -4.25 1.12
CA HIS A 58 -8.49 -5.08 0.30
C HIS A 58 -8.47 -4.47 -1.09
N GLY A 59 -7.30 -4.02 -1.51
CA GLY A 59 -7.15 -3.43 -2.81
C GLY A 59 -5.85 -3.79 -3.47
N LYS A 60 -5.68 -3.24 -4.67
CA LYS A 60 -4.50 -3.50 -5.49
C LYS A 60 -3.81 -2.20 -5.85
N VAL A 61 -2.50 -2.26 -5.99
CA VAL A 61 -1.70 -1.17 -6.52
C VAL A 61 -1.06 -1.66 -7.81
N ARG A 62 -1.35 -0.98 -8.90
CA ARG A 62 -0.61 -1.18 -10.16
C ARG A 62 0.71 -0.46 -10.06
N VAL A 63 1.79 -1.19 -10.31
CA VAL A 63 3.16 -0.71 -10.39
C VAL A 63 3.55 -0.72 -11.85
N SER A 64 3.99 0.40 -12.41
CA SER A 64 4.39 0.46 -13.83
C SER A 64 5.53 1.45 -14.07
N SER A 65 6.23 1.26 -15.19
CA SER A 65 7.27 2.19 -15.62
C SER A 65 6.69 3.43 -16.30
N ASN A 66 7.18 4.63 -15.94
CA ASN A 66 6.88 5.92 -16.57
C ASN A 66 7.94 6.35 -17.60
N VAL A 67 8.91 5.48 -17.91
CA VAL A 67 10.05 5.80 -18.80
C VAL A 67 9.59 6.29 -20.18
N LEU A 68 8.47 5.78 -20.69
CA LEU A 68 7.93 6.15 -22.00
C LEU A 68 7.33 7.56 -22.04
N ASP A 69 6.81 8.06 -20.93
CA ASP A 69 6.14 9.36 -20.87
C ASP A 69 7.14 10.52 -20.74
N HIS A 70 8.35 10.26 -20.22
CA HIS A 70 9.39 11.26 -20.00
C HIS A 70 10.77 10.84 -20.58
N PRO A 71 10.92 10.78 -21.92
CA PRO A 71 12.16 10.34 -22.59
C PRO A 71 13.38 11.26 -22.37
N GLN A 72 13.23 12.41 -21.69
CA GLN A 72 14.30 13.35 -21.38
C GLN A 72 14.73 13.35 -19.90
N GLN A 73 14.10 12.55 -19.04
CA GLN A 73 14.43 12.50 -17.61
C GLN A 73 15.62 11.57 -17.35
N THR A 74 16.75 11.91 -17.95
CA THR A 74 18.04 11.39 -17.53
C THR A 74 18.45 12.11 -16.24
N GLN A 75 18.36 11.40 -15.11
CA GLN A 75 19.14 11.63 -13.89
C GLN A 75 18.65 12.64 -12.84
N HIS A 76 17.38 12.66 -12.41
CA HIS A 76 17.12 13.35 -11.14
C HIS A 76 16.28 12.65 -10.06
N ASN A 77 15.53 11.58 -10.36
CA ASN A 77 15.10 10.66 -9.31
C ASN A 77 14.66 9.31 -9.88
N LEU A 78 15.25 8.21 -9.42
CA LEU A 78 14.94 6.84 -9.91
C LEU A 78 13.48 6.43 -9.64
N ASN A 79 12.80 7.12 -8.73
CA ASN A 79 11.40 6.85 -8.38
C ASN A 79 10.40 7.60 -9.26
N ASP A 80 10.81 8.66 -9.96
CA ASP A 80 9.96 9.31 -10.97
C ASP A 80 9.64 8.36 -12.14
N LEU A 81 10.47 7.33 -12.31
CA LEU A 81 10.32 6.28 -13.31
C LEU A 81 9.27 5.23 -12.94
N ILE A 82 8.76 5.22 -11.70
CA ILE A 82 7.78 4.22 -11.24
C ILE A 82 6.47 4.90 -10.83
N SER A 83 5.40 4.53 -11.53
CA SER A 83 4.04 4.90 -11.18
C SER A 83 3.41 3.89 -10.23
N LEU A 84 2.62 4.39 -9.29
CA LEU A 84 1.84 3.62 -8.34
C LEU A 84 0.37 4.08 -8.44
N GLU A 85 -0.52 3.18 -8.84
CA GLU A 85 -1.95 3.46 -8.98
C GLU A 85 -2.77 2.51 -8.11
N GLY A 86 -3.30 3.04 -7.00
CA GLY A 86 -4.14 2.28 -6.06
C GLY A 86 -5.60 2.15 -6.53
N ARG A 87 -6.22 1.02 -6.19
CA ARG A 87 -7.61 0.65 -6.53
C ARG A 87 -8.29 0.01 -5.32
N ASP A 88 -9.62 -0.05 -5.36
CA ASP A 88 -10.48 -0.71 -4.35
C ASP A 88 -10.27 -0.17 -2.91
N GLY A 89 -10.20 1.15 -2.78
CA GLY A 89 -10.06 1.83 -1.48
C GLY A 89 -8.64 1.89 -0.94
N VAL A 90 -7.64 1.44 -1.72
CA VAL A 90 -6.21 1.63 -1.45
C VAL A 90 -5.69 2.79 -2.28
N GLU A 91 -4.98 3.71 -1.63
CA GLU A 91 -4.12 4.69 -2.28
C GLU A 91 -2.66 4.41 -1.92
N CYS A 92 -1.77 4.49 -2.90
CA CYS A 92 -0.34 4.29 -2.70
C CYS A 92 0.43 5.34 -3.47
N ARG A 93 1.44 5.95 -2.83
CA ARG A 93 2.31 6.96 -3.44
C ARG A 93 3.70 6.91 -2.85
N TRP A 94 4.69 7.43 -3.56
CA TRP A 94 6.00 7.69 -2.99
C TRP A 94 5.88 8.72 -1.84
N ALA A 95 6.44 8.38 -0.68
CA ALA A 95 6.59 9.29 0.45
C ALA A 95 7.92 10.04 0.38
N ASP A 96 8.96 9.34 -0.07
CA ASP A 96 10.31 9.84 -0.32
C ASP A 96 11.03 8.93 -1.34
N ASP A 97 12.35 9.06 -1.46
CA ASP A 97 13.17 8.32 -2.44
C ASP A 97 13.34 6.82 -2.11
N ALA A 98 12.91 6.35 -0.94
CA ALA A 98 13.04 4.95 -0.53
C ALA A 98 11.75 4.36 0.08
N SER A 99 10.77 5.20 0.39
CA SER A 99 9.58 4.84 1.15
C SER A 99 8.31 5.17 0.38
N PHE A 100 7.29 4.34 0.58
CA PHE A 100 5.95 4.58 0.06
C PHE A 100 4.98 4.83 1.21
N SER A 101 3.96 5.65 0.94
CA SER A 101 2.82 5.87 1.82
C SER A 101 1.62 5.12 1.27
N VAL A 102 0.98 4.34 2.13
CA VAL A 102 -0.28 3.65 1.86
C VAL A 102 -1.37 4.31 2.70
N SER A 103 -2.47 4.68 2.05
CA SER A 103 -3.68 5.17 2.71
C SER A 103 -4.85 4.26 2.33
N LEU A 104 -5.73 3.97 3.27
CA LEU A 104 -6.89 3.11 3.04
C LEU A 104 -8.17 3.82 3.46
N LEU A 105 -9.17 3.82 2.58
CA LEU A 105 -10.47 4.40 2.86
C LEU A 105 -11.37 3.36 3.55
N ILE A 106 -11.53 3.50 4.86
CA ILE A 106 -12.44 2.69 5.66
C ILE A 106 -13.75 3.47 5.83
N GLU A 107 -14.73 3.26 4.95
CA GLU A 107 -16.09 3.83 5.05
C GLU A 107 -16.88 3.25 6.22
#